data_AF-A0A173VE72-F1
#
_entry.id   AF-A0A173VE72-F1
#
_cell.length_a   1.000
_cell.length_b   1.000
_cell.length_c   1.000
_cell.angle_alpha   90.00
_cell.angle_beta   90.00
_cell.angle_gamma   90.00
#
_symmetry.space_group_name_H-M   'P 1'
#
loop_
_entity.id
_entity.type
_entity.pdbx_description
1 polymer ?
#
loop_
_entity_poly.entity_id
_entity_poly.type
_entity_poly.pdbx_seq_one_letter_code
_entity_poly.pdbx_strand_id
1 'polypeptide(L)'
;MDEFNERLEKIRGLLVKMKAKEYAVTNETLSGLDEYVKKLYLKLLGTVIQYKNDPSDMQILYLNRIACGMGAEEPVEELMRMALEISETDVQEFLSVVKEKNIKFYFALDGLLLLKMGNEEKVNYEYFGELLELCDVTKNDIGSVSLIAKSVLLQESSYYDEAKKWIKEYAGTYDFLPYIKSYYVGAIVDLRDEKRYSSPDVDQVYDISFPTLHEEKRVVFENLNIHLNEEWIFEGCGEVVFRNCKMYGEKKHFTMYNVNNVVFENCVCENFGNRVAIISHVDSIIVRKCEFKNCGYIYDYNQRDKEDTARDELWDGGVFWLLLDNDENGVVEFTGNTITKCYIGAVNAASTDVKNGSFLGITALNPWVGWAKMERFILKDNVFHNCTRIGVRRKKDAVIAGFFYSNNIEEENNQCTGDITQIFEKDKDSYIPPKF
;
A
#
# COMPACT_ATOMS: atom_id res chain seq x y z
N MET A 1 15.27 -32.04 40.19
CA MET A 1 13.98 -31.63 39.60
C MET A 1 13.87 -30.10 39.65
N ASP A 2 14.29 -29.49 40.76
CA ASP A 2 14.31 -28.02 40.94
C ASP A 2 15.22 -27.28 39.96
N GLU A 3 16.45 -27.76 39.70
CA GLU A 3 17.35 -27.09 38.75
C GLU A 3 16.83 -27.11 37.29
N PHE A 4 16.09 -28.16 36.92
CA PHE A 4 15.44 -28.24 35.61
C PHE A 4 14.29 -27.24 35.51
N ASN A 5 13.47 -27.13 36.56
CA ASN A 5 12.39 -26.15 36.64
C ASN A 5 12.91 -24.71 36.66
N GLU A 6 14.00 -24.42 37.37
CA GLU A 6 14.65 -23.09 37.34
C GLU A 6 15.17 -22.73 35.95
N ARG A 7 15.76 -23.69 35.22
CA ARG A 7 16.19 -23.49 33.83
C ARG A 7 15.00 -23.23 32.92
N LEU A 8 13.90 -23.98 33.07
CA LEU A 8 12.67 -23.76 32.30
C LEU A 8 12.04 -22.39 32.60
N GLU A 9 12.00 -21.94 33.85
CA GLU A 9 11.48 -20.63 34.21
C GLU A 9 12.33 -19.48 33.64
N LYS A 10 13.66 -19.63 33.62
CA LYS A 10 14.55 -18.69 32.91
C LYS A 10 14.24 -18.64 31.41
N ILE A 11 14.02 -19.80 30.77
CA ILE A 11 13.63 -19.87 29.35
C ILE A 11 12.26 -19.21 29.14
N ARG A 12 11.28 -19.47 30.01
CA ARG A 12 9.95 -18.82 29.94
C ARG A 12 10.05 -17.30 30.06
N GLY A 13 10.84 -16.80 31.01
CA GLY A 13 11.11 -15.36 31.15
C GLY A 13 11.75 -14.74 29.90
N LEU A 14 12.71 -15.44 29.27
CA LEU A 14 13.29 -15.03 27.98
C LEU A 14 12.24 -15.00 26.86
N LEU A 15 11.40 -16.03 26.76
CA LEU A 15 10.34 -16.10 25.76
C LEU A 15 9.32 -14.96 25.91
N VAL A 16 8.99 -14.56 27.13
CA VAL A 16 8.10 -13.41 27.40
C VAL A 16 8.73 -12.12 26.89
N LYS A 17 10.01 -11.88 27.17
CA LYS A 17 10.74 -10.69 26.68
C LYS A 17 10.85 -10.67 25.15
N MET A 18 11.14 -11.82 24.55
CA MET A 18 11.18 -11.95 23.08
C MET A 18 9.81 -11.68 22.46
N LYS A 19 8.73 -12.21 23.03
CA LYS A 19 7.35 -11.95 22.57
C LYS A 19 6.96 -10.48 22.70
N ALA A 20 7.42 -9.77 23.73
CA ALA A 20 7.12 -8.34 23.88
C ALA A 20 7.78 -7.52 22.76
N LYS A 21 9.03 -7.85 22.42
CA LYS A 21 9.78 -7.16 21.36
C LYS A 21 9.31 -7.52 19.95
N GLU A 22 9.01 -8.79 19.69
CA GLU A 22 8.55 -9.28 18.39
C GLU A 22 7.17 -8.70 18.02
N TYR A 23 6.30 -8.56 19.02
CA TYR A 23 4.94 -8.04 18.86
C TYR A 23 4.76 -6.66 19.50
N ALA A 24 5.81 -5.84 19.46
CA ALA A 24 5.78 -4.48 19.96
C ALA A 24 4.75 -3.64 19.17
N VAL A 25 4.02 -2.76 19.87
CA VAL A 25 3.03 -1.87 19.23
C VAL A 25 3.75 -0.61 18.77
N THR A 26 4.32 -0.65 17.57
CA THR A 26 5.15 0.45 17.03
C THR A 26 4.29 1.54 16.40
N ASN A 27 3.95 2.58 17.16
CA ASN A 27 3.27 3.78 16.67
C ASN A 27 4.26 4.95 16.57
N GLU A 28 4.39 5.57 15.39
CA GLU A 28 5.37 6.64 15.16
C GLU A 28 5.09 7.88 16.02
N THR A 29 3.81 8.22 16.25
CA THR A 29 3.44 9.33 17.13
C THR A 29 3.90 9.08 18.57
N LEU A 30 3.66 7.89 19.10
CA LEU A 30 4.06 7.55 20.48
C LEU A 30 5.58 7.38 20.62
N SER A 31 6.25 6.84 19.60
CA SER A 31 7.71 6.64 19.58
C SER A 31 8.46 7.97 19.53
N GLY A 32 7.88 8.98 18.87
CA GLY A 32 8.44 10.32 18.74
C GLY A 32 8.25 11.23 19.96
N LEU A 33 7.56 10.76 21.00
CA LEU A 33 7.48 11.47 22.28
C LEU A 33 8.86 11.50 22.95
N ASP A 34 9.11 12.49 23.80
CA ASP A 34 10.31 12.47 24.63
C ASP A 34 10.18 11.44 25.77
N GLU A 35 11.32 11.00 26.32
CA GLU A 35 11.35 9.95 27.33
C GLU A 35 10.56 10.30 28.60
N TYR A 36 10.45 11.58 28.95
CA TYR A 36 9.68 11.98 30.11
C TYR A 36 8.18 11.73 29.87
N VAL A 37 7.67 12.13 28.71
CA VAL A 37 6.27 11.90 28.33
C VAL A 37 5.97 10.42 28.18
N LYS A 38 6.88 9.63 27.59
CA LYS A 38 6.71 8.16 27.49
C LYS A 38 6.53 7.54 28.88
N LYS A 39 7.34 7.97 29.84
CA LYS A 39 7.25 7.51 31.24
C LYS A 39 5.92 7.86 31.86
N LEU A 40 5.45 9.11 31.71
CA LEU A 40 4.13 9.50 32.22
C LEU A 40 3.01 8.66 31.60
N TYR A 41 3.03 8.46 30.28
CA TYR A 41 2.05 7.64 29.57
C TYR A 41 1.99 6.20 30.12
N LEU A 42 3.14 5.54 30.21
CA LEU A 42 3.24 4.16 30.68
C LEU A 42 2.91 4.05 32.18
N LYS A 43 3.31 5.04 32.99
CA LYS A 43 3.01 5.12 34.42
C LYS A 43 1.50 5.19 34.65
N LEU A 44 0.78 6.03 33.92
CA LEU A 44 -0.68 6.13 34.03
C LEU A 44 -1.40 4.88 33.48
N LEU A 45 -0.92 4.26 32.41
CA LEU A 45 -1.47 2.95 32.00
C LEU A 45 -1.25 1.87 33.06
N GLY A 46 -0.12 1.92 33.76
CA GLY A 46 0.17 1.04 34.89
C GLY A 46 -0.83 1.23 36.03
N THR A 47 -1.22 2.48 36.36
CA THR A 47 -2.22 2.73 37.41
C THR A 47 -3.59 2.19 37.04
N VAL A 48 -3.96 2.25 35.75
CA VAL A 48 -5.24 1.72 35.24
C VAL A 48 -5.40 0.24 35.57
N ILE A 49 -4.35 -0.58 35.41
CA ILE A 49 -4.41 -2.03 35.67
C ILE A 49 -4.16 -2.42 37.13
N GLN A 50 -3.48 -1.57 37.91
CA GLN A 50 -3.14 -1.80 39.33
C GLN A 50 -4.18 -1.24 40.32
N TYR A 51 -5.03 -0.30 39.91
CA TYR A 51 -5.93 0.37 40.85
C TYR A 51 -6.87 -0.63 41.53
N LYS A 52 -6.62 -0.92 42.81
CA LYS A 52 -7.34 -1.92 43.60
C LYS A 52 -7.45 -3.30 42.94
N ASN A 53 -6.47 -3.65 42.10
CA ASN A 53 -6.45 -4.91 41.37
C ASN A 53 -5.00 -5.42 41.22
N ASP A 54 -4.84 -6.73 41.20
CA ASP A 54 -3.57 -7.36 40.84
C ASP A 54 -3.55 -7.59 39.31
N PRO A 55 -2.62 -6.96 38.57
CA PRO A 55 -2.53 -7.11 37.12
C PRO A 55 -2.24 -8.55 36.70
N SER A 56 -2.91 -9.02 35.65
CA SER A 56 -2.65 -10.33 35.07
C SER A 56 -1.33 -10.35 34.26
N ASP A 57 -0.74 -11.53 34.09
CA ASP A 57 0.45 -11.72 33.23
C ASP A 57 0.23 -11.19 31.80
N MET A 58 -0.99 -11.29 31.28
CA MET A 58 -1.35 -10.79 29.95
C MET A 58 -1.37 -9.27 29.90
N GLN A 59 -1.87 -8.61 30.94
CA GLN A 59 -1.84 -7.14 31.05
C GLN A 59 -0.39 -6.64 31.12
N ILE A 60 0.45 -7.29 31.93
CA ILE A 60 1.87 -6.94 32.07
C ILE A 60 2.58 -7.15 30.73
N LEU A 61 2.35 -8.28 30.05
CA LEU A 61 2.92 -8.54 28.73
C LEU A 61 2.49 -7.49 27.70
N TYR A 62 1.22 -7.10 27.69
CA TYR A 62 0.72 -6.09 26.74
C TYR A 62 1.26 -4.69 27.04
N LEU A 63 1.34 -4.28 28.31
CA LEU A 63 2.00 -3.04 28.71
C LEU A 63 3.46 -3.01 28.26
N ASN A 64 4.17 -4.14 28.37
CA ASN A 64 5.54 -4.27 27.89
C ASN A 64 5.65 -4.16 26.36
N ARG A 65 4.65 -4.64 25.59
CA ARG A 65 4.60 -4.45 24.13
C ARG A 65 4.44 -2.99 23.75
N ILE A 66 3.62 -2.23 24.50
CA ILE A 66 3.48 -0.78 24.32
C ILE A 66 4.81 -0.10 24.63
N ALA A 67 5.42 -0.38 25.79
CA ALA A 67 6.70 0.20 26.19
C ALA A 67 7.82 -0.08 25.18
N CYS A 68 7.96 -1.33 24.73
CA CYS A 68 8.91 -1.70 23.68
C CYS A 68 8.63 -0.96 22.37
N GLY A 69 7.36 -0.82 21.99
CA GLY A 69 6.93 -0.15 20.77
C GLY A 69 7.21 1.35 20.77
N MET A 70 7.12 1.99 21.94
CA MET A 70 7.51 3.40 22.15
C MET A 70 9.03 3.59 22.24
N GLY A 71 9.80 2.50 22.37
CA GLY A 71 11.23 2.55 22.61
C GLY A 71 11.59 3.04 24.01
N ALA A 72 10.73 2.80 25.01
CA ALA A 72 11.02 3.15 26.40
C ALA A 72 12.22 2.35 26.93
N GLU A 73 13.06 3.00 27.73
CA GLU A 73 14.29 2.40 28.26
C GLU A 73 14.03 1.50 29.48
N GLU A 74 12.98 1.81 30.25
CA GLU A 74 12.64 1.11 31.48
C GLU A 74 12.08 -0.30 31.23
N PRO A 75 12.50 -1.29 32.02
CA PRO A 75 11.86 -2.59 32.03
C PRO A 75 10.45 -2.49 32.63
N VAL A 76 9.55 -3.39 32.22
CA VAL A 76 8.14 -3.36 32.66
C VAL A 76 7.98 -3.42 34.17
N GLU A 77 8.85 -4.14 34.89
CA GLU A 77 8.82 -4.22 36.35
C GLU A 77 9.05 -2.84 37.00
N GLU A 78 9.90 -2.02 36.39
CA GLU A 78 10.13 -0.65 36.84
C GLU A 78 8.91 0.24 36.54
N LEU A 79 8.31 0.10 35.36
CA LEU A 79 7.08 0.82 35.01
C LEU A 79 5.94 0.52 36.00
N MET A 80 5.81 -0.75 36.40
CA MET A 80 4.84 -1.19 37.40
C MET A 80 5.14 -0.62 38.79
N ARG A 81 6.41 -0.46 39.15
CA ARG A 81 6.79 0.22 40.41
C ARG A 81 6.48 1.71 40.33
N MET A 82 6.82 2.36 39.22
CA MET A 82 6.57 3.78 38.99
C MET A 82 5.08 4.10 39.12
N ALA A 83 4.20 3.24 38.62
CA ALA A 83 2.74 3.41 38.74
C ALA A 83 2.27 3.51 40.20
N LEU A 84 2.89 2.77 41.14
CA LEU A 84 2.58 2.87 42.57
C LEU A 84 3.01 4.21 43.20
N GLU A 85 3.98 4.89 42.57
CA GLU A 85 4.53 6.18 42.99
C GLU A 85 3.90 7.34 42.21
N ILE A 86 2.69 7.17 41.67
CA ILE A 86 1.99 8.25 40.96
C ILE A 86 1.61 9.39 41.91
N SER A 87 1.85 10.61 41.44
CA SER A 87 1.52 11.85 42.15
C SER A 87 0.49 12.67 41.37
N GLU A 88 -0.13 13.64 42.05
CA GLU A 88 -1.02 14.61 41.40
C GLU A 88 -0.31 15.41 40.31
N THR A 89 0.98 15.73 40.52
CA THR A 89 1.81 16.44 39.55
C THR A 89 2.00 15.62 38.27
N ASP A 90 2.27 14.31 38.37
CA ASP A 90 2.40 13.43 37.20
C ASP A 90 1.13 13.45 36.34
N VAL A 91 -0.04 13.39 36.99
CA VAL A 91 -1.34 13.40 36.30
C VAL A 91 -1.56 14.75 35.62
N GLN A 92 -1.33 15.87 36.31
CA GLN A 92 -1.49 17.21 35.73
C GLN A 92 -0.58 17.43 34.52
N GLU A 93 0.67 16.99 34.61
CA GLU A 93 1.63 17.12 33.52
C GLU A 93 1.23 16.25 32.33
N PHE A 94 0.83 15.00 32.57
CA PHE A 94 0.29 14.14 31.51
C PHE A 94 -0.91 14.78 30.80
N LEU A 95 -1.88 15.31 31.55
CA LEU A 95 -3.06 15.95 31.00
C LEU A 95 -2.72 17.16 30.11
N SER A 96 -1.66 17.91 30.44
CA SER A 96 -1.22 19.02 29.59
C SER A 96 -0.64 18.52 28.26
N VAL A 97 0.15 17.44 28.30
CA VAL A 97 0.80 16.85 27.12
C VAL A 97 -0.19 16.13 26.22
N VAL A 98 -1.16 15.41 26.78
CA VAL A 98 -2.17 14.66 26.00
C VAL A 98 -2.93 15.58 25.04
N LYS A 99 -3.29 16.78 25.51
CA LYS A 99 -4.01 17.77 24.73
C LYS A 99 -3.13 18.40 23.65
N GLU A 100 -1.88 18.72 23.99
CA GLU A 100 -0.94 19.34 23.05
C GLU A 100 -0.49 18.39 21.95
N LYS A 101 -0.12 17.15 22.31
CA LYS A 101 0.47 16.16 21.39
C LYS A 101 -0.55 15.30 20.68
N ASN A 102 -1.84 15.50 20.97
CA ASN A 102 -2.93 14.78 20.32
C ASN A 102 -2.80 13.25 20.44
N ILE A 103 -2.54 12.74 21.64
CA ILE A 103 -2.32 11.30 21.90
C ILE A 103 -3.48 10.62 22.64
N LYS A 104 -4.58 11.36 22.90
CA LYS A 104 -5.70 10.90 23.75
C LYS A 104 -6.36 9.62 23.27
N PHE A 105 -6.49 9.42 21.95
CA PHE A 105 -7.15 8.22 21.40
C PHE A 105 -6.25 6.97 21.48
N TYR A 106 -4.92 7.13 21.41
CA TYR A 106 -4.00 6.02 21.66
C TYR A 106 -4.04 5.61 23.13
N PHE A 107 -4.01 6.59 24.04
CA PHE A 107 -4.14 6.32 25.48
C PHE A 107 -5.45 5.62 25.81
N ALA A 108 -6.55 6.10 25.22
CA ALA A 108 -7.87 5.46 25.34
C ALA A 108 -7.87 4.02 24.84
N LEU A 109 -7.30 3.77 23.65
CA LEU A 109 -7.26 2.44 23.04
C LEU A 109 -6.42 1.47 23.88
N ASP A 110 -5.19 1.87 24.22
CA ASP A 110 -4.27 1.06 25.01
C ASP A 110 -4.86 0.68 26.37
N GLY A 111 -5.46 1.65 27.07
CA GLY A 111 -6.11 1.40 28.36
C GLY A 111 -7.34 0.48 28.24
N LEU A 112 -8.18 0.62 27.20
CA LEU A 112 -9.30 -0.30 26.97
C LEU A 112 -8.82 -1.73 26.70
N LEU A 113 -7.78 -1.89 25.90
CA LEU A 113 -7.19 -3.20 25.60
C LEU A 113 -6.59 -3.83 26.86
N LEU A 114 -5.84 -3.05 27.64
CA LEU A 114 -5.29 -3.49 28.93
C LEU A 114 -6.39 -3.93 29.90
N LEU A 115 -7.46 -3.15 30.06
CA LEU A 115 -8.57 -3.52 30.94
C LEU A 115 -9.24 -4.81 30.48
N LYS A 116 -9.45 -4.99 29.18
CA LYS A 116 -10.09 -6.18 28.61
C LYS A 116 -9.22 -7.45 28.66
N MET A 117 -7.90 -7.32 28.77
CA MET A 117 -7.00 -8.46 28.97
C MET A 117 -6.88 -8.88 30.45
N GLY A 118 -7.48 -8.12 31.37
CA GLY A 118 -7.48 -8.39 32.81
C GLY A 118 -8.71 -9.14 33.31
N ASN A 119 -8.94 -9.04 34.61
CA ASN A 119 -10.08 -9.67 35.30
C ASN A 119 -11.41 -8.90 35.14
N GLU A 120 -11.42 -7.85 34.32
CA GLU A 120 -12.58 -6.98 34.06
C GLU A 120 -13.17 -6.31 35.33
N GLU A 121 -12.33 -5.99 36.31
CA GLU A 121 -12.74 -5.34 37.54
C GLU A 121 -13.39 -3.98 37.31
N LYS A 122 -14.63 -3.82 37.79
CA LYS A 122 -15.45 -2.61 37.55
C LYS A 122 -14.76 -1.33 38.01
N VAL A 123 -14.02 -1.41 39.12
CA VAL A 123 -13.33 -0.27 39.74
C VAL A 123 -12.21 0.29 38.86
N ASN A 124 -11.56 -0.56 38.06
CA ASN A 124 -10.53 -0.15 37.10
C ASN A 124 -11.16 0.58 35.90
N TYR A 125 -12.33 0.12 35.43
CA TYR A 125 -13.08 0.82 34.38
C TYR A 125 -13.59 2.18 34.84
N GLU A 126 -14.08 2.28 36.08
CA GLU A 126 -14.52 3.56 36.67
C GLU A 126 -13.35 4.55 36.75
N TYR A 127 -12.21 4.13 37.30
CA TYR A 127 -11.00 4.95 37.37
C TYR A 127 -10.50 5.38 35.98
N PHE A 128 -10.47 4.47 35.00
CA PHE A 128 -10.06 4.83 33.65
C PHE A 128 -11.04 5.80 32.99
N GLY A 129 -12.35 5.65 33.23
CA GLY A 129 -13.37 6.58 32.77
C GLY A 129 -13.12 8.00 33.26
N GLU A 130 -12.75 8.17 34.54
CA GLU A 130 -12.39 9.47 35.13
C GLU A 130 -11.15 10.07 34.45
N LEU A 131 -10.12 9.26 34.16
CA LEU A 131 -8.93 9.71 33.43
C LEU A 131 -9.27 10.15 31.99
N LEU A 132 -10.11 9.40 31.29
CA LEU A 132 -10.55 9.72 29.94
C LEU A 132 -11.33 11.04 29.90
N GLU A 133 -12.19 11.28 30.89
CA GLU A 133 -12.92 12.55 31.01
C GLU A 133 -11.94 13.73 31.17
N LEU A 134 -10.91 13.58 32.00
CA LEU A 134 -9.86 14.61 32.18
C LEU A 134 -9.03 14.84 30.91
N CYS A 135 -8.89 13.82 30.06
CA CYS A 135 -8.21 13.89 28.76
C CYS A 135 -9.07 14.50 27.64
N ASP A 136 -10.24 15.06 27.95
CA ASP A 136 -11.24 15.55 26.99
C ASP A 136 -11.66 14.48 25.96
N VAL A 137 -11.80 13.23 26.40
CA VAL A 137 -12.35 12.14 25.59
C VAL A 137 -13.86 12.11 25.82
N THR A 138 -14.62 12.49 24.80
CA THR A 138 -16.08 12.59 24.87
C THR A 138 -16.74 11.21 24.81
N LYS A 139 -18.05 11.14 25.10
CA LYS A 139 -18.82 9.90 24.96
C LYS A 139 -18.76 9.30 23.54
N ASN A 140 -18.76 10.14 22.51
CA ASN A 140 -18.65 9.70 21.12
C ASN A 140 -17.24 9.16 20.81
N ASP A 141 -16.21 9.80 21.38
CA ASP A 141 -14.83 9.32 21.28
C ASP A 141 -14.71 7.94 21.92
N ILE A 142 -15.23 7.76 23.15
CA ILE A 142 -15.25 6.46 23.84
C ILE A 142 -15.97 5.41 23.00
N GLY A 143 -17.13 5.74 22.39
CA GLY A 143 -17.85 4.82 21.52
C GLY A 143 -17.00 4.36 20.32
N SER A 144 -16.32 5.30 19.69
CA SER A 144 -15.44 5.04 18.54
C SER A 144 -14.24 4.17 18.93
N VAL A 145 -13.51 4.55 19.98
CA VAL A 145 -12.33 3.80 20.46
C VAL A 145 -12.74 2.42 20.99
N SER A 146 -13.91 2.29 21.59
CA SER A 146 -14.42 0.99 22.04
C SER A 146 -14.68 0.04 20.86
N LEU A 147 -15.18 0.55 19.72
CA LEU A 147 -15.32 -0.23 18.50
C LEU A 147 -13.96 -0.62 17.92
N ILE A 148 -12.96 0.27 17.94
CA ILE A 148 -11.58 -0.07 17.56
C ILE A 148 -11.02 -1.16 18.48
N ALA A 149 -11.10 -0.98 19.79
CA ALA A 149 -10.61 -1.96 20.78
C ALA A 149 -11.29 -3.32 20.57
N LYS A 150 -12.61 -3.32 20.34
CA LYS A 150 -13.36 -4.53 20.02
C LYS A 150 -12.88 -5.18 18.72
N SER A 151 -12.61 -4.38 17.69
CA SER A 151 -12.05 -4.87 16.42
C SER A 151 -10.69 -5.54 16.63
N VAL A 152 -9.82 -4.97 17.48
CA VAL A 152 -8.47 -5.50 17.76
C VAL A 152 -8.56 -6.81 18.54
N LEU A 153 -9.41 -6.87 19.57
CA LEU A 153 -9.56 -8.06 20.42
C LEU A 153 -10.20 -9.23 19.68
N LEU A 154 -11.19 -8.96 18.82
CA LEU A 154 -11.90 -9.99 18.06
C LEU A 154 -11.28 -10.27 16.69
N GLN A 155 -10.35 -9.42 16.24
CA GLN A 155 -9.78 -9.44 14.89
C GLN A 155 -10.85 -9.37 13.78
N GLU A 156 -11.89 -8.55 14.01
CA GLU A 156 -13.03 -8.41 13.11
C GLU A 156 -13.05 -7.01 12.47
N SER A 157 -12.85 -6.94 11.15
CA SER A 157 -12.75 -5.68 10.39
C SER A 157 -13.99 -4.79 10.46
N SER A 158 -15.18 -5.40 10.55
CA SER A 158 -16.47 -4.71 10.54
C SER A 158 -16.62 -3.69 11.67
N TYR A 159 -16.09 -3.99 12.86
CA TYR A 159 -16.11 -3.03 13.98
C TYR A 159 -15.21 -1.83 13.73
N TYR A 160 -14.06 -2.02 13.05
CA TYR A 160 -13.20 -0.90 12.67
C TYR A 160 -13.87 -0.04 11.58
N ASP A 161 -14.55 -0.66 10.61
CA ASP A 161 -15.32 0.07 9.61
C ASP A 161 -16.47 0.91 10.22
N GLU A 162 -17.12 0.37 11.25
CA GLU A 162 -18.10 1.14 12.02
C GLU A 162 -17.42 2.30 12.77
N ALA A 163 -16.29 2.05 13.44
CA ALA A 163 -15.52 3.09 14.14
C ALA A 163 -15.11 4.24 13.21
N LYS A 164 -14.63 3.93 11.99
CA LYS A 164 -14.24 4.93 10.99
C LYS A 164 -15.34 5.94 10.65
N LYS A 165 -16.61 5.54 10.68
CA LYS A 165 -17.74 6.45 10.41
C LYS A 165 -17.83 7.58 11.42
N TRP A 166 -17.42 7.33 12.67
CA TRP A 166 -17.38 8.31 13.75
C TRP A 166 -16.08 9.11 13.75
N ILE A 167 -14.96 8.47 13.40
CA ILE A 167 -13.63 9.10 13.36
C ILE A 167 -13.54 10.14 12.23
N LYS A 168 -14.33 10.02 11.16
CA LYS A 168 -14.29 10.91 9.97
C LYS A 168 -14.36 12.42 10.26
N GLU A 169 -14.84 12.84 11.44
CA GLU A 169 -14.84 14.25 11.87
C GLU A 169 -13.47 14.74 12.39
N TYR A 170 -12.59 13.83 12.84
CA TYR A 170 -11.27 14.08 13.44
C TYR A 170 -10.09 13.47 12.66
N ALA A 171 -10.41 12.71 11.60
CA ALA A 171 -9.57 11.66 11.00
C ALA A 171 -8.22 12.10 10.41
N GLY A 172 -7.92 13.39 10.32
CA GLY A 172 -6.65 13.87 9.74
C GLY A 172 -5.39 13.58 10.56
N THR A 173 -5.48 12.98 11.77
CA THR A 173 -4.39 13.04 12.76
C THR A 173 -4.03 11.75 13.50
N TYR A 174 -4.76 10.64 13.30
CA TYR A 174 -4.51 9.39 14.04
C TYR A 174 -4.24 8.22 13.12
N ASP A 175 -3.15 7.51 13.38
CA ASP A 175 -2.75 6.30 12.68
C ASP A 175 -2.91 5.08 13.59
N PHE A 176 -3.99 4.33 13.37
CA PHE A 176 -4.26 3.07 14.08
C PHE A 176 -3.67 1.86 13.36
N LEU A 177 -2.91 2.04 12.28
CA LEU A 177 -2.25 0.95 11.56
C LEU A 177 -1.49 -0.03 12.46
N PRO A 178 -0.74 0.40 13.50
CA PRO A 178 0.01 -0.52 14.36
C PRO A 178 -0.87 -1.54 15.10
N TYR A 179 -2.15 -1.21 15.31
CA TYR A 179 -3.10 -2.04 16.03
C TYR A 179 -3.86 -3.01 15.13
N ILE A 180 -4.11 -2.61 13.88
CA ILE A 180 -5.09 -3.29 13.01
C ILE A 180 -4.45 -4.04 11.84
N LYS A 181 -3.21 -3.70 11.45
CA LYS A 181 -2.55 -4.20 10.21
C LYS A 181 -2.54 -5.73 10.08
N SER A 182 -2.50 -6.45 11.19
CA SER A 182 -2.38 -7.92 11.20
C SER A 182 -3.68 -8.65 10.86
N TYR A 183 -4.83 -7.99 10.91
CA TYR A 183 -6.13 -8.62 10.66
C TYR A 183 -7.06 -7.79 9.77
N TYR A 184 -6.93 -6.46 9.77
CA TYR A 184 -7.87 -5.60 9.08
C TYR A 184 -7.69 -5.63 7.57
N VAL A 185 -8.82 -5.74 6.88
CA VAL A 185 -8.92 -5.81 5.42
C VAL A 185 -9.68 -4.57 4.95
N GLY A 186 -9.03 -3.69 4.18
CA GLY A 186 -9.68 -2.47 3.67
C GLY A 186 -8.75 -1.26 3.59
N ALA A 187 -9.33 -0.06 3.59
CA ALA A 187 -8.59 1.20 3.71
C ALA A 187 -8.06 1.36 5.14
N ILE A 188 -6.79 0.99 5.35
CA ILE A 188 -6.06 1.12 6.62
C ILE A 188 -5.62 2.56 6.90
N VAL A 189 -5.37 3.33 5.83
CA VAL A 189 -5.20 4.79 5.87
C VAL A 189 -6.27 5.36 4.95
N ASP A 190 -7.12 6.23 5.49
CA ASP A 190 -8.24 6.86 4.78
C ASP A 190 -8.26 8.37 5.09
N LEU A 191 -7.16 9.03 4.69
CA LEU A 191 -6.95 10.47 4.85
C LEU A 191 -7.32 11.19 3.54
N ARG A 192 -7.50 12.51 3.63
CA ARG A 192 -7.79 13.34 2.44
C ARG A 192 -6.71 13.24 1.37
N ASP A 193 -5.44 13.21 1.79
CA ASP A 193 -4.30 13.26 0.87
C ASP A 193 -3.65 11.89 0.65
N GLU A 194 -3.88 10.91 1.53
CA GLU A 194 -3.32 9.56 1.42
C GLU A 194 -4.40 8.50 1.66
N LYS A 195 -4.54 7.58 0.72
CA LYS A 195 -5.29 6.34 0.88
C LYS A 195 -4.38 5.14 0.77
N ARG A 196 -4.49 4.24 1.73
CA ARG A 196 -3.79 2.95 1.72
C ARG A 196 -4.77 1.83 1.98
N TYR A 197 -4.86 0.92 1.02
CA TYR A 197 -5.61 -0.31 1.12
C TYR A 197 -4.66 -1.47 1.39
N SER A 198 -4.99 -2.32 2.36
CA SER A 198 -4.19 -3.50 2.66
C SER A 198 -5.05 -4.64 3.16
N SER A 199 -4.53 -5.85 2.97
CA SER A 199 -4.99 -7.06 3.66
C SER A 199 -3.78 -7.76 4.31
N PRO A 200 -3.94 -8.41 5.47
CA PRO A 200 -2.91 -9.31 6.02
C PRO A 200 -2.70 -10.57 5.17
N ASP A 201 -3.71 -10.97 4.40
CA ASP A 201 -3.71 -12.14 3.53
C ASP A 201 -4.27 -11.75 2.16
N VAL A 202 -3.48 -11.96 1.11
CA VAL A 202 -3.83 -11.58 -0.26
C VAL A 202 -5.12 -12.25 -0.73
N ASP A 203 -5.47 -13.42 -0.20
CA ASP A 203 -6.66 -14.16 -0.60
C ASP A 203 -7.92 -13.78 0.20
N GLN A 204 -7.80 -12.99 1.27
CA GLN A 204 -8.93 -12.57 2.12
C GLN A 204 -9.53 -11.21 1.72
N VAL A 205 -9.79 -11.00 0.42
CA VAL A 205 -10.19 -9.67 -0.12
C VAL A 205 -11.68 -9.56 -0.48
N TYR A 206 -12.48 -10.57 -0.13
CA TYR A 206 -13.86 -10.74 -0.65
C TYR A 206 -14.85 -9.61 -0.34
N ASP A 207 -14.57 -8.74 0.65
CA ASP A 207 -15.51 -7.71 1.11
C ASP A 207 -15.02 -6.26 0.93
N ILE A 208 -13.89 -6.02 0.23
CA ILE A 208 -13.45 -4.64 -0.02
C ILE A 208 -14.18 -4.07 -1.24
N SER A 209 -14.99 -3.04 -0.99
CA SER A 209 -15.48 -2.17 -2.07
C SER A 209 -14.44 -1.10 -2.35
N PHE A 210 -13.88 -1.13 -3.56
CA PHE A 210 -12.93 -0.12 -4.03
C PHE A 210 -13.68 0.94 -4.86
N PRO A 211 -13.42 2.24 -4.61
CA PRO A 211 -13.80 3.28 -5.56
C PRO A 211 -13.19 3.01 -6.93
N THR A 212 -13.90 3.38 -8.00
CA THR A 212 -13.35 3.35 -9.36
C THR A 212 -12.61 4.63 -9.72
N LEU A 213 -12.76 5.71 -8.95
CA LEU A 213 -12.04 6.97 -9.12
C LEU A 213 -11.19 7.25 -7.87
N HIS A 214 -9.93 7.62 -8.12
CA HIS A 214 -8.95 8.00 -7.13
C HIS A 214 -8.32 9.34 -7.51
N GLU A 215 -8.35 10.29 -6.58
CA GLU A 215 -7.86 11.68 -6.77
C GLU A 215 -6.93 12.12 -5.63
N GLU A 216 -6.59 11.20 -4.73
CA GLU A 216 -5.73 11.50 -3.59
C GLU A 216 -4.28 11.70 -4.04
N LYS A 217 -3.54 12.55 -3.31
CA LYS A 217 -2.13 12.80 -3.61
C LYS A 217 -1.31 11.51 -3.59
N ARG A 218 -1.65 10.56 -2.71
CA ARG A 218 -0.99 9.26 -2.63
C ARG A 218 -2.01 8.14 -2.48
N VAL A 219 -1.93 7.13 -3.36
CA VAL A 219 -2.79 5.94 -3.31
C VAL A 219 -1.94 4.68 -3.31
N VAL A 220 -2.14 3.83 -2.32
CA VAL A 220 -1.32 2.64 -2.11
C VAL A 220 -2.22 1.41 -1.93
N PHE A 221 -1.91 0.35 -2.67
CA PHE A 221 -2.53 -0.97 -2.56
C PHE A 221 -1.46 -2.00 -2.19
N GLU A 222 -1.61 -2.66 -1.04
CA GLU A 222 -0.62 -3.63 -0.54
C GLU A 222 -1.26 -4.98 -0.19
N ASN A 223 -0.68 -6.07 -0.68
CA ASN A 223 -1.11 -7.44 -0.37
C ASN A 223 -2.61 -7.69 -0.69
N LEU A 224 -3.07 -7.27 -1.87
CA LEU A 224 -4.48 -7.41 -2.27
C LEU A 224 -4.66 -8.30 -3.49
N ASN A 225 -5.74 -9.07 -3.52
CA ASN A 225 -6.27 -9.71 -4.73
C ASN A 225 -7.40 -8.87 -5.31
N ILE A 226 -7.08 -8.14 -6.38
CA ILE A 226 -7.93 -7.13 -7.01
C ILE A 226 -8.53 -7.72 -8.29
N HIS A 227 -9.86 -7.74 -8.36
CA HIS A 227 -10.59 -8.06 -9.57
C HIS A 227 -11.29 -6.81 -10.11
N LEU A 228 -10.85 -6.33 -11.28
CA LEU A 228 -11.42 -5.16 -11.93
C LEU A 228 -12.73 -5.55 -12.62
N ASN A 229 -13.84 -5.33 -11.94
CA ASN A 229 -15.17 -5.42 -12.54
C ASN A 229 -15.48 -4.22 -13.46
N GLU A 230 -14.81 -3.10 -13.21
CA GLU A 230 -14.92 -1.84 -13.93
C GLU A 230 -13.52 -1.24 -14.14
N GLU A 231 -13.44 -0.22 -14.99
CA GLU A 231 -12.19 0.54 -15.16
C GLU A 231 -11.92 1.37 -13.91
N TRP A 232 -10.66 1.39 -13.48
CA TRP A 232 -10.24 2.23 -12.35
C TRP A 232 -9.41 3.39 -12.87
N ILE A 233 -9.77 4.59 -12.45
CA ILE A 233 -9.24 5.86 -12.89
C ILE A 233 -8.48 6.51 -11.74
N PHE A 234 -7.24 6.89 -12.02
CA PHE A 234 -6.38 7.69 -11.14
C PHE A 234 -6.13 9.03 -11.80
N GLU A 235 -6.56 10.11 -11.18
CA GLU A 235 -6.50 11.46 -11.77
C GLU A 235 -5.80 12.43 -10.83
N GLY A 236 -4.70 13.04 -11.29
CA GLY A 236 -3.99 14.08 -10.53
C GLY A 236 -3.22 13.58 -9.32
N CYS A 237 -3.00 12.26 -9.18
CA CYS A 237 -2.28 11.68 -8.07
C CYS A 237 -0.78 12.03 -8.11
N GLY A 238 -0.16 12.31 -6.96
CA GLY A 238 1.30 12.43 -6.88
C GLY A 238 2.01 11.07 -6.94
N GLU A 239 1.42 10.02 -6.36
CA GLU A 239 1.98 8.68 -6.38
C GLU A 239 0.88 7.61 -6.30
N VAL A 240 0.98 6.58 -7.16
CA VAL A 240 0.13 5.38 -7.13
C VAL A 240 1.02 4.14 -7.02
N VAL A 241 0.81 3.32 -5.98
CA VAL A 241 1.64 2.14 -5.68
C VAL A 241 0.78 0.89 -5.58
N PHE A 242 1.16 -0.15 -6.31
CA PHE A 242 0.70 -1.52 -6.12
C PHE A 242 1.87 -2.37 -5.65
N ARG A 243 1.74 -3.01 -4.48
CA ARG A 243 2.78 -3.86 -3.90
C ARG A 243 2.22 -5.20 -3.46
N ASN A 244 2.86 -6.29 -3.87
CA ASN A 244 2.44 -7.65 -3.51
C ASN A 244 0.98 -7.95 -3.89
N CYS A 245 0.47 -7.32 -4.95
CA CYS A 245 -0.92 -7.46 -5.36
C CYS A 245 -1.07 -8.52 -6.44
N LYS A 246 -2.18 -9.25 -6.42
CA LYS A 246 -2.68 -10.08 -7.52
C LYS A 246 -3.80 -9.31 -8.22
N MET A 247 -3.76 -9.18 -9.54
CA MET A 247 -4.69 -8.35 -10.30
C MET A 247 -5.26 -9.09 -11.49
N TYR A 248 -6.56 -8.94 -11.70
CA TYR A 248 -7.32 -9.53 -12.80
C TYR A 248 -8.18 -8.47 -13.49
N GLY A 249 -8.08 -8.37 -14.82
CA GLY A 249 -8.77 -7.34 -15.60
C GLY A 249 -9.89 -7.83 -16.52
N GLU A 250 -9.76 -9.02 -17.09
CA GLU A 250 -10.56 -9.46 -18.25
C GLU A 250 -10.59 -8.44 -19.39
N LYS A 251 -11.57 -7.53 -19.45
CA LYS A 251 -11.63 -6.43 -20.45
C LYS A 251 -11.40 -5.05 -19.84
N LYS A 252 -11.25 -4.98 -18.53
CA LYS A 252 -11.00 -3.78 -17.75
C LYS A 252 -9.51 -3.58 -17.57
N HIS A 253 -9.14 -2.35 -17.23
CA HIS A 253 -7.77 -1.89 -17.10
C HIS A 253 -7.72 -0.72 -16.12
N PHE A 254 -6.51 -0.30 -15.78
CA PHE A 254 -6.28 0.94 -15.04
C PHE A 254 -6.07 2.09 -16.02
N THR A 255 -6.65 3.25 -15.74
CA THR A 255 -6.41 4.50 -16.45
C THR A 255 -5.80 5.49 -15.48
N MET A 256 -4.64 6.03 -15.82
CA MET A 256 -3.87 6.93 -14.97
C MET A 256 -3.55 8.20 -15.75
N TYR A 257 -4.06 9.34 -15.29
CA TYR A 257 -3.91 10.63 -15.95
C TYR A 257 -3.32 11.66 -14.98
N ASN A 258 -2.28 12.37 -15.42
CA ASN A 258 -1.56 13.35 -14.61
C ASN A 258 -1.09 12.75 -13.28
N VAL A 259 -0.44 11.59 -13.35
CA VAL A 259 0.08 10.90 -12.17
C VAL A 259 1.60 11.03 -12.15
N ASN A 260 2.19 11.69 -11.16
CA ASN A 260 3.64 11.90 -11.19
C ASN A 260 4.40 10.55 -11.15
N ASN A 261 4.06 9.66 -10.20
CA ASN A 261 4.76 8.39 -10.02
C ASN A 261 3.81 7.19 -9.98
N VAL A 262 4.11 6.16 -10.77
CA VAL A 262 3.38 4.88 -10.77
C VAL A 262 4.34 3.74 -10.46
N VAL A 263 4.02 2.92 -9.47
CA VAL A 263 4.86 1.81 -9.02
C VAL A 263 4.08 0.51 -8.97
N PHE A 264 4.61 -0.53 -9.62
CA PHE A 264 4.19 -1.92 -9.45
C PHE A 264 5.38 -2.72 -8.90
N GLU A 265 5.23 -3.32 -7.73
CA GLU A 265 6.29 -4.06 -7.05
C GLU A 265 5.81 -5.43 -6.59
N ASN A 266 6.47 -6.50 -7.06
CA ASN A 266 6.16 -7.86 -6.67
C ASN A 266 4.68 -8.23 -6.91
N CYS A 267 4.09 -7.73 -7.99
CA CYS A 267 2.69 -7.94 -8.34
C CYS A 267 2.52 -9.05 -9.38
N VAL A 268 1.33 -9.66 -9.43
CA VAL A 268 0.95 -10.67 -10.42
C VAL A 268 -0.28 -10.17 -11.17
N CYS A 269 -0.15 -9.82 -12.46
CA CYS A 269 -1.24 -9.39 -13.33
C CYS A 269 -1.62 -10.52 -14.29
N GLU A 270 -2.86 -10.99 -14.25
CA GLU A 270 -3.31 -12.12 -15.06
C GLU A 270 -4.59 -11.78 -15.85
N ASN A 271 -4.66 -12.29 -17.08
CA ASN A 271 -5.87 -12.26 -17.92
C ASN A 271 -6.41 -10.85 -18.21
N PHE A 272 -5.54 -9.91 -18.53
CA PHE A 272 -5.94 -8.59 -19.03
C PHE A 272 -6.03 -8.60 -20.56
N GLY A 273 -7.23 -8.60 -21.11
CA GLY A 273 -7.51 -8.66 -22.54
C GLY A 273 -7.72 -7.33 -23.26
N ASN A 274 -7.78 -6.22 -22.53
CA ASN A 274 -7.72 -4.87 -23.09
C ASN A 274 -6.31 -4.26 -22.93
N ARG A 275 -5.68 -4.48 -21.77
CA ARG A 275 -4.30 -4.11 -21.34
C ARG A 275 -4.30 -4.06 -19.82
N VAL A 276 -3.15 -4.00 -19.16
CA VAL A 276 -3.07 -3.75 -17.71
C VAL A 276 -3.37 -2.29 -17.41
N ALA A 277 -2.68 -1.35 -18.07
CA ALA A 277 -2.88 0.07 -17.81
C ALA A 277 -2.69 0.97 -19.04
N ILE A 278 -3.44 2.08 -19.04
CA ILE A 278 -3.22 3.28 -19.86
C ILE A 278 -2.69 4.36 -18.93
N ILE A 279 -1.55 4.95 -19.26
CA ILE A 279 -0.89 5.95 -18.40
C ILE A 279 -0.53 7.15 -19.26
N SER A 280 -1.06 8.33 -18.92
CA SER A 280 -0.82 9.60 -19.61
C SER A 280 -0.35 10.68 -18.64
N HIS A 281 0.59 11.51 -19.10
CA HIS A 281 1.21 12.57 -18.30
C HIS A 281 1.78 12.04 -16.98
N VAL A 282 2.90 11.32 -17.07
CA VAL A 282 3.56 10.67 -15.94
C VAL A 282 5.04 11.01 -15.92
N ASP A 283 5.56 11.34 -14.74
CA ASP A 283 6.99 11.62 -14.56
C ASP A 283 7.79 10.31 -14.50
N SER A 284 7.27 9.30 -13.79
CA SER A 284 7.96 8.03 -13.59
C SER A 284 7.03 6.82 -13.52
N ILE A 285 7.40 5.75 -14.24
CA ILE A 285 6.79 4.42 -14.11
C ILE A 285 7.85 3.41 -13.73
N ILE A 286 7.62 2.68 -12.64
CA ILE A 286 8.54 1.66 -12.11
C ILE A 286 7.79 0.35 -11.95
N VAL A 287 8.23 -0.69 -12.66
CA VAL A 287 7.66 -2.04 -12.59
C VAL A 287 8.76 -3.04 -12.25
N ARG A 288 8.71 -3.61 -11.05
CA ARG A 288 9.78 -4.45 -10.50
C ARG A 288 9.27 -5.78 -10.00
N LYS A 289 9.96 -6.86 -10.37
CA LYS A 289 9.70 -8.22 -9.87
C LYS A 289 8.25 -8.67 -10.05
N CYS A 290 7.57 -8.17 -11.08
CA CYS A 290 6.18 -8.49 -11.38
C CYS A 290 6.06 -9.67 -12.34
N GLU A 291 4.94 -10.36 -12.28
CA GLU A 291 4.55 -11.41 -13.22
C GLU A 291 3.35 -10.98 -14.05
N PHE A 292 3.42 -11.12 -15.37
CA PHE A 292 2.33 -10.81 -16.29
C PHE A 292 1.95 -12.07 -17.07
N LYS A 293 0.71 -12.55 -16.94
CA LYS A 293 0.24 -13.76 -17.65
C LYS A 293 -0.97 -13.47 -18.51
N ASN A 294 -0.88 -13.82 -19.79
CA ASN A 294 -2.01 -13.72 -20.70
C ASN A 294 -2.59 -12.30 -20.72
N CYS A 295 -1.71 -11.31 -20.79
CA CYS A 295 -2.06 -9.90 -20.83
C CYS A 295 -1.75 -9.34 -22.22
N GLY A 296 -2.65 -8.55 -22.77
CA GLY A 296 -2.47 -7.99 -24.09
C GLY A 296 -3.68 -7.21 -24.58
N TYR A 297 -3.59 -6.76 -25.82
CA TYR A 297 -4.64 -6.00 -26.47
C TYR A 297 -4.94 -6.55 -27.86
N ILE A 298 -6.23 -6.65 -28.20
CA ILE A 298 -6.68 -6.91 -29.57
C ILE A 298 -7.51 -5.71 -30.02
N TYR A 299 -6.98 -4.97 -30.99
CA TYR A 299 -7.64 -3.83 -31.60
C TYR A 299 -8.74 -4.27 -32.57
N ASP A 300 -9.93 -3.67 -32.49
CA ASP A 300 -11.03 -3.92 -33.42
C ASP A 300 -11.34 -2.67 -34.26
N TYR A 301 -10.87 -2.65 -35.51
CA TYR A 301 -11.11 -1.57 -36.46
C TYR A 301 -12.58 -1.23 -36.67
N ASN A 302 -13.50 -2.19 -36.49
CA ASN A 302 -14.92 -1.96 -36.72
C ASN A 302 -15.60 -1.17 -35.58
N GLN A 303 -14.95 -1.03 -34.43
CA GLN A 303 -15.46 -0.21 -33.32
C GLN A 303 -15.11 1.27 -33.49
N ARG A 304 -14.09 1.58 -34.29
CA ARG A 304 -13.64 2.95 -34.58
C ARG A 304 -14.74 3.86 -35.15
N ASP A 305 -15.64 3.31 -35.97
CA ASP A 305 -16.67 4.09 -36.66
C ASP A 305 -17.92 4.36 -35.81
N LYS A 306 -18.02 3.80 -34.59
CA LYS A 306 -19.24 3.89 -33.75
C LYS A 306 -19.14 4.90 -32.62
N GLU A 307 -17.94 5.32 -32.24
CA GLU A 307 -17.72 6.35 -31.24
C GLU A 307 -17.07 7.54 -31.96
N ASP A 308 -17.67 8.72 -31.85
CA ASP A 308 -17.27 9.98 -32.52
C ASP A 308 -15.86 10.48 -32.09
N THR A 309 -15.07 9.65 -31.43
CA THR A 309 -13.66 9.81 -31.04
C THR A 309 -12.68 9.39 -32.16
N ALA A 310 -13.21 9.00 -33.32
CA ALA A 310 -12.57 8.28 -34.43
C ALA A 310 -11.31 8.86 -35.12
N ARG A 311 -10.72 9.98 -34.68
CA ARG A 311 -9.59 10.61 -35.40
C ARG A 311 -8.23 10.55 -34.74
N ASP A 312 -8.13 10.36 -33.43
CA ASP A 312 -6.83 10.45 -32.74
C ASP A 312 -6.29 9.10 -32.26
N GLU A 313 -7.03 7.99 -32.41
CA GLU A 313 -6.61 6.68 -31.91
C GLU A 313 -5.66 5.87 -32.81
N LEU A 314 -4.45 6.40 -33.02
CA LEU A 314 -3.29 5.66 -33.54
C LEU A 314 -2.55 4.88 -32.42
N TRP A 315 -3.28 4.52 -31.37
CA TRP A 315 -2.73 4.20 -30.06
C TRP A 315 -2.60 2.69 -29.84
N ASP A 316 -1.41 2.16 -30.07
CA ASP A 316 -1.12 0.75 -29.89
C ASP A 316 -0.29 0.50 -28.60
N GLY A 317 -0.54 -0.61 -27.91
CA GLY A 317 0.24 -1.08 -26.77
C GLY A 317 -0.39 -2.36 -26.23
N GLY A 318 0.41 -3.40 -26.01
CA GLY A 318 -0.13 -4.70 -25.60
C GLY A 318 -0.52 -4.74 -24.13
N VAL A 319 0.46 -4.66 -23.22
CA VAL A 319 0.21 -4.77 -21.77
C VAL A 319 0.12 -3.40 -21.11
N PHE A 320 1.00 -2.48 -21.48
CA PHE A 320 0.95 -1.08 -21.05
C PHE A 320 0.88 -0.18 -22.27
N TRP A 321 0.14 0.91 -22.14
CA TRP A 321 0.17 1.99 -23.10
C TRP A 321 0.47 3.32 -22.39
N LEU A 322 1.60 3.92 -22.77
CA LEU A 322 2.15 5.12 -22.17
C LEU A 322 1.99 6.29 -23.16
N LEU A 323 1.31 7.35 -22.74
CA LEU A 323 1.24 8.62 -23.45
C LEU A 323 2.12 9.64 -22.72
N LEU A 324 3.29 9.88 -23.28
CA LEU A 324 4.28 10.76 -22.68
C LEU A 324 4.19 12.15 -23.30
N ASP A 325 4.48 13.15 -22.48
CA ASP A 325 4.73 14.50 -22.96
C ASP A 325 6.02 14.51 -23.79
N ASN A 326 6.16 15.51 -24.65
CA ASN A 326 7.38 15.68 -25.44
C ASN A 326 8.50 16.37 -24.64
N ASP A 327 8.34 16.48 -23.32
CA ASP A 327 9.35 16.99 -22.41
C ASP A 327 10.26 15.84 -21.97
N GLU A 328 11.57 16.05 -22.04
CA GLU A 328 12.57 14.97 -21.93
C GLU A 328 12.78 14.50 -20.48
N ASN A 329 11.78 14.58 -19.60
CA ASN A 329 11.91 14.36 -18.16
C ASN A 329 11.46 12.97 -17.69
N GLY A 330 10.67 12.25 -18.50
CA GLY A 330 10.06 10.98 -18.09
C GLY A 330 11.08 9.88 -17.76
N VAL A 331 10.75 9.03 -16.79
CA VAL A 331 11.52 7.84 -16.43
C VAL A 331 10.64 6.60 -16.56
N VAL A 332 11.13 5.60 -17.29
CA VAL A 332 10.43 4.32 -17.45
C VAL A 332 11.37 3.19 -17.06
N GLU A 333 11.01 2.42 -16.04
CA GLU A 333 11.81 1.30 -15.53
C GLU A 333 10.99 0.00 -15.47
N PHE A 334 11.54 -1.05 -16.08
CA PHE A 334 11.04 -2.42 -15.99
C PHE A 334 12.21 -3.36 -15.64
N THR A 335 12.22 -3.86 -14.40
CA THR A 335 13.34 -4.66 -13.88
C THR A 335 12.88 -5.98 -13.25
N GLY A 336 13.48 -7.10 -13.66
CA GLY A 336 13.29 -8.40 -13.01
C GLY A 336 11.91 -9.02 -13.19
N ASN A 337 11.17 -8.66 -14.26
CA ASN A 337 9.81 -9.12 -14.47
C ASN A 337 9.74 -10.43 -15.27
N THR A 338 8.69 -11.21 -15.06
CA THR A 338 8.37 -12.40 -15.87
C THR A 338 7.08 -12.17 -16.65
N ILE A 339 7.16 -12.18 -17.98
CA ILE A 339 6.06 -11.91 -18.89
C ILE A 339 5.80 -13.18 -19.69
N THR A 340 4.62 -13.79 -19.52
CA THR A 340 4.22 -15.02 -20.21
C THR A 340 2.95 -14.80 -21.02
N LYS A 341 2.98 -15.18 -22.31
CA LYS A 341 1.84 -15.05 -23.23
C LYS A 341 1.33 -13.63 -23.36
N CYS A 342 2.23 -12.64 -23.46
CA CYS A 342 1.79 -11.30 -23.80
C CYS A 342 1.37 -11.22 -25.28
N TYR A 343 0.46 -10.33 -25.62
CA TYR A 343 0.05 -10.20 -27.02
C TYR A 343 -0.37 -8.80 -27.43
N ILE A 344 -0.23 -8.56 -28.73
CA ILE A 344 -0.87 -7.45 -29.41
C ILE A 344 -1.49 -7.96 -30.71
N GLY A 345 -2.67 -7.50 -31.08
CA GLY A 345 -3.33 -7.99 -32.26
C GLY A 345 -4.38 -7.06 -32.83
N ALA A 346 -4.90 -7.43 -34.00
CA ALA A 346 -6.01 -6.76 -34.66
C ALA A 346 -7.03 -7.78 -35.16
N VAL A 347 -8.33 -7.48 -35.01
CA VAL A 347 -9.43 -8.35 -35.51
C VAL A 347 -9.45 -8.37 -37.05
N ASN A 348 -9.15 -7.25 -37.70
CA ASN A 348 -9.15 -7.13 -39.16
C ASN A 348 -7.77 -6.75 -39.71
N ALA A 349 -7.21 -7.62 -40.55
CA ALA A 349 -5.86 -7.49 -41.08
C ALA A 349 -5.71 -6.45 -42.22
N ALA A 350 -6.69 -5.56 -42.42
CA ALA A 350 -6.80 -4.74 -43.63
C ALA A 350 -5.95 -3.46 -43.61
N SER A 351 -5.63 -2.90 -42.45
CA SER A 351 -4.72 -1.74 -42.31
C SER A 351 -3.60 -2.10 -41.34
N THR A 352 -2.54 -2.69 -41.87
CA THR A 352 -1.42 -3.17 -41.07
C THR A 352 -0.36 -2.11 -40.93
N ASP A 353 -0.34 -1.44 -39.78
CA ASP A 353 0.84 -0.80 -39.17
C ASP A 353 0.54 -0.70 -37.67
N VAL A 354 0.36 -1.86 -37.00
CA VAL A 354 0.38 -1.87 -35.53
C VAL A 354 1.84 -1.67 -35.15
N LYS A 355 2.22 -0.43 -34.83
CA LYS A 355 3.63 -0.01 -34.67
C LYS A 355 4.15 -0.05 -33.25
N ASN A 356 3.34 -0.48 -32.29
CA ASN A 356 3.73 -0.43 -30.89
C ASN A 356 3.93 -1.81 -30.27
N GLY A 357 4.68 -1.82 -29.17
CA GLY A 357 5.20 -3.03 -28.57
C GLY A 357 4.12 -3.92 -27.96
N SER A 358 4.33 -5.24 -28.02
CA SER A 358 3.44 -6.24 -27.43
C SER A 358 3.40 -6.19 -25.91
N PHE A 359 4.41 -5.58 -25.29
CA PHE A 359 4.42 -5.31 -23.86
C PHE A 359 4.22 -3.81 -23.61
N LEU A 360 5.06 -2.96 -24.19
CA LEU A 360 5.02 -1.51 -24.01
C LEU A 360 4.66 -0.79 -25.31
N GLY A 361 3.48 -0.15 -25.33
CA GLY A 361 3.16 0.89 -26.28
C GLY A 361 3.55 2.25 -25.73
N ILE A 362 4.29 3.05 -26.49
CA ILE A 362 4.73 4.37 -26.08
C ILE A 362 4.42 5.32 -27.21
N THR A 363 3.66 6.37 -26.92
CA THR A 363 3.25 7.36 -27.92
C THR A 363 3.37 8.77 -27.34
N ALA A 364 3.67 9.76 -28.18
CA ALA A 364 3.60 11.15 -27.78
C ALA A 364 2.13 11.58 -27.63
N LEU A 365 1.84 12.40 -26.63
CA LEU A 365 0.51 13.00 -26.47
C LEU A 365 0.07 13.82 -27.70
N ASN A 366 1.02 14.49 -28.35
CA ASN A 366 0.79 15.15 -29.62
C ASN A 366 1.66 14.49 -30.72
N PRO A 367 1.12 13.48 -31.43
CA PRO A 367 1.87 12.75 -32.45
C PRO A 367 2.27 13.62 -33.65
N TRP A 368 1.66 14.80 -33.81
CA TRP A 368 2.02 15.78 -34.85
C TRP A 368 3.30 16.57 -34.51
N VAL A 369 3.65 16.66 -33.22
CA VAL A 369 4.80 17.43 -32.72
C VAL A 369 6.06 16.57 -32.65
N GLY A 370 5.91 15.24 -32.67
CA GLY A 370 7.02 14.31 -32.73
C GLY A 370 6.72 12.98 -32.08
N TRP A 371 7.79 12.22 -31.87
CA TRP A 371 7.77 10.97 -31.14
C TRP A 371 7.89 11.22 -29.64
N ALA A 372 7.39 10.29 -28.83
CA ALA A 372 7.55 10.35 -27.39
C ALA A 372 9.02 10.47 -27.02
N LYS A 373 9.31 11.33 -26.04
CA LYS A 373 10.65 11.51 -25.50
C LYS A 373 10.63 11.25 -24.00
N MET A 374 11.75 10.79 -23.46
CA MET A 374 11.92 10.58 -22.03
C MET A 374 13.39 10.72 -21.64
N GLU A 375 13.66 11.03 -20.38
CA GLU A 375 15.03 11.14 -19.90
C GLU A 375 15.70 9.78 -19.89
N ARG A 376 15.02 8.77 -19.34
CA ARG A 376 15.63 7.47 -19.08
C ARG A 376 14.66 6.32 -19.30
N PHE A 377 15.12 5.33 -20.08
CA PHE A 377 14.45 4.06 -20.28
C PHE A 377 15.33 2.92 -19.77
N ILE A 378 14.81 2.14 -18.82
CA ILE A 378 15.52 1.03 -18.18
C ILE A 378 14.71 -0.25 -18.38
N LEU A 379 15.33 -1.26 -18.99
CA LEU A 379 14.76 -2.58 -19.18
C LEU A 379 15.82 -3.62 -18.81
N LYS A 380 15.74 -4.21 -17.63
CA LYS A 380 16.77 -5.15 -17.13
C LYS A 380 16.22 -6.44 -16.56
N ASP A 381 16.92 -7.54 -16.80
CA ASP A 381 16.67 -8.84 -16.17
C ASP A 381 15.23 -9.35 -16.37
N ASN A 382 14.57 -8.99 -17.47
CA ASN A 382 13.20 -9.44 -17.75
C ASN A 382 13.18 -10.72 -18.59
N VAL A 383 12.18 -11.57 -18.36
CA VAL A 383 11.94 -12.80 -19.13
C VAL A 383 10.62 -12.69 -19.86
N PHE A 384 10.67 -12.63 -21.19
CA PHE A 384 9.52 -12.65 -22.09
C PHE A 384 9.38 -14.05 -22.70
N HIS A 385 8.27 -14.72 -22.44
CA HIS A 385 8.00 -16.07 -22.89
C HIS A 385 6.68 -16.17 -23.64
N ASN A 386 6.73 -16.67 -24.87
CA ASN A 386 5.59 -16.85 -25.78
C ASN A 386 4.77 -15.57 -25.97
N CYS A 387 5.43 -14.42 -26.06
CA CYS A 387 4.76 -13.21 -26.52
C CYS A 387 4.45 -13.35 -28.01
N THR A 388 3.21 -13.02 -28.40
CA THR A 388 2.68 -13.30 -29.74
C THR A 388 2.00 -12.11 -30.36
N ARG A 389 1.78 -12.21 -31.67
CA ARG A 389 0.98 -11.25 -32.42
C ARG A 389 -0.22 -11.94 -33.05
N ILE A 390 -1.39 -11.32 -32.94
CA ILE A 390 -2.66 -11.92 -33.42
C ILE A 390 -3.21 -11.13 -34.61
N GLY A 391 -3.54 -11.81 -35.72
CA GLY A 391 -4.41 -11.25 -36.76
C GLY A 391 -3.83 -10.21 -37.74
N VAL A 392 -2.51 -9.97 -37.76
CA VAL A 392 -1.90 -8.95 -38.63
C VAL A 392 -1.12 -9.60 -39.80
N ARG A 393 -1.28 -9.08 -41.04
CA ARG A 393 -0.73 -9.67 -42.29
C ARG A 393 0.79 -9.53 -42.50
N ARG A 394 1.45 -8.46 -42.03
CA ARG A 394 2.90 -8.24 -42.23
C ARG A 394 3.71 -8.68 -41.02
N LYS A 395 4.39 -9.82 -41.03
CA LYS A 395 5.06 -10.43 -39.85
C LYS A 395 6.19 -9.60 -39.18
N LYS A 396 6.65 -8.49 -39.76
CA LYS A 396 8.01 -7.97 -39.48
C LYS A 396 8.14 -6.97 -38.32
N ASP A 397 7.06 -6.48 -37.73
CA ASP A 397 7.14 -5.20 -36.99
C ASP A 397 6.69 -5.25 -35.51
N ALA A 398 6.38 -6.44 -34.95
CA ALA A 398 6.03 -6.53 -33.53
C ALA A 398 7.26 -6.80 -32.67
N VAL A 399 7.47 -5.92 -31.70
CA VAL A 399 8.60 -5.90 -30.76
C VAL A 399 8.08 -5.81 -29.34
N ILE A 400 8.92 -5.96 -28.32
CA ILE A 400 8.48 -5.85 -26.93
C ILE A 400 8.11 -4.39 -26.58
N ALA A 401 8.93 -3.43 -26.99
CA ALA A 401 8.73 -2.01 -26.74
C ALA A 401 8.60 -1.24 -28.06
N GLY A 402 7.56 -0.41 -28.16
CA GLY A 402 7.26 0.41 -29.34
C GLY A 402 8.33 1.46 -29.65
N PHE A 403 8.03 2.37 -30.58
CA PHE A 403 8.98 3.39 -31.00
C PHE A 403 8.94 4.63 -30.09
N PHE A 404 10.11 5.08 -29.60
CA PHE A 404 10.27 6.27 -28.75
C PHE A 404 11.69 6.82 -28.88
N TYR A 405 11.96 7.97 -28.26
CA TYR A 405 13.32 8.45 -28.01
C TYR A 405 13.59 8.54 -26.51
N SER A 406 14.83 8.24 -26.11
CA SER A 406 15.29 8.45 -24.75
C SER A 406 16.72 8.95 -24.70
N ASN A 407 17.02 9.88 -23.80
CA ASN A 407 18.37 10.41 -23.61
C ASN A 407 19.33 9.33 -23.07
N ASN A 408 18.82 8.37 -22.30
CA ASN A 408 19.59 7.26 -21.75
C ASN A 408 18.79 5.95 -21.79
N ILE A 409 19.35 4.95 -22.47
CA ILE A 409 18.76 3.61 -22.58
C ILE A 409 19.66 2.58 -21.91
N GLU A 410 19.11 1.90 -20.92
CA GLU A 410 19.76 0.78 -20.23
C GLU A 410 18.99 -0.51 -20.52
N GLU A 411 19.54 -1.34 -21.40
CA GLU A 411 19.02 -2.66 -21.75
C GLU A 411 20.07 -3.72 -21.37
N GLU A 412 19.71 -4.65 -20.48
CA GLU A 412 20.64 -5.66 -19.96
C GLU A 412 19.92 -6.96 -19.56
N ASN A 413 20.51 -8.12 -19.91
CA ASN A 413 20.09 -9.46 -19.46
C ASN A 413 18.62 -9.83 -19.72
N ASN A 414 17.95 -9.20 -20.69
CA ASN A 414 16.59 -9.57 -21.06
C ASN A 414 16.58 -10.83 -21.94
N GLN A 415 15.57 -11.69 -21.74
CA GLN A 415 15.41 -12.92 -22.50
C GLN A 415 14.06 -12.91 -23.22
N CYS A 416 14.08 -13.06 -24.55
CA CYS A 416 12.86 -13.16 -25.35
C CYS A 416 12.79 -14.51 -26.05
N THR A 417 11.75 -15.28 -25.74
CA THR A 417 11.50 -16.61 -26.32
C THR A 417 10.08 -16.70 -26.85
N GLY A 418 9.88 -17.32 -28.02
CA GLY A 418 8.57 -17.44 -28.67
C GLY A 418 8.51 -16.73 -30.02
N ASP A 419 7.35 -16.16 -30.36
CA ASP A 419 7.13 -15.52 -31.66
C ASP A 419 7.75 -14.12 -31.73
N ILE A 420 7.60 -13.32 -30.67
CA ILE A 420 8.22 -12.00 -30.54
C ILE A 420 9.54 -12.17 -29.78
N THR A 421 10.65 -11.99 -30.50
CA THR A 421 12.00 -12.24 -29.99
C THR A 421 12.87 -10.97 -29.91
N GLN A 422 12.36 -9.85 -30.42
CA GLN A 422 13.08 -8.59 -30.46
C GLN A 422 12.49 -7.59 -29.46
N ILE A 423 13.37 -6.92 -28.72
CA ILE A 423 12.97 -5.88 -27.78
C ILE A 423 12.58 -4.59 -28.51
N PHE A 424 13.43 -4.20 -29.48
CA PHE A 424 13.31 -2.99 -30.28
C PHE A 424 13.26 -3.33 -31.77
N GLU A 425 12.71 -2.42 -32.59
CA GLU A 425 12.63 -2.59 -34.06
C GLU A 425 14.00 -2.42 -34.73
N LYS A 426 14.83 -1.55 -34.14
CA LYS A 426 16.16 -1.18 -34.61
C LYS A 426 17.16 -1.35 -33.47
N ASP A 427 18.44 -1.08 -33.77
CA ASP A 427 19.47 -0.98 -32.74
C ASP A 427 19.06 0.06 -31.68
N LYS A 428 19.32 -0.23 -30.41
CA LYS A 428 18.97 0.64 -29.27
C LYS A 428 19.54 2.05 -29.43
N ASP A 429 20.70 2.20 -30.05
CA ASP A 429 21.34 3.51 -30.24
C ASP A 429 20.53 4.41 -31.19
N SER A 430 19.65 3.85 -32.02
CA SER A 430 18.75 4.62 -32.88
C SER A 430 17.57 5.26 -32.14
N TYR A 431 17.34 4.85 -30.90
CA TYR A 431 16.35 5.43 -29.99
C TYR A 431 16.95 6.55 -29.13
N ILE A 432 18.26 6.83 -29.25
CA ILE A 432 18.89 7.99 -28.61
C ILE A 432 18.82 9.16 -29.59
N PRO A 433 18.19 10.30 -29.22
CA PRO A 433 18.08 11.43 -30.12
C PRO A 433 19.48 11.97 -30.47
N PRO A 434 19.76 12.32 -31.73
CA PRO A 434 21.02 12.92 -32.11
C PRO A 434 21.21 14.26 -31.38
N LYS A 435 22.37 14.45 -30.75
CA LYS A 435 22.74 15.72 -30.11
C LYS A 435 22.95 16.77 -31.21
N PHE A 436 22.02 17.72 -31.32
CA PHE A 436 22.10 18.84 -32.26
C PHE A 436 22.88 20.02 -31.67
#